data_AF-A0A510KCY4-F1
#
_entry.id   AF-A0A510KCY4-F1
#
_cell.length_a   1.000
_cell.length_b   1.000
_cell.length_c   1.000
_cell.angle_alpha   90.00
_cell.angle_beta   90.00
_cell.angle_gamma   90.00
#
_symmetry.space_group_name_H-M   'P 1'
#
loop_
_entity.id
_entity.type
_entity.pdbx_description
1 polymer ?
#
loop_
_entity_poly.entity_id
_entity_poly.type
_entity_poly.pdbx_seq_one_letter_code
_entity_poly.pdbx_strand_id
1 'polypeptide(L)' 'MSKKMKFFVYLLEKYAEWKNENAKNILEKWDKLLVTEKIFDMYEMYHIEAIENAFEDIEQICAEKEALD' A
#
# COMPACT_ATOMS: atom_id res chain seq x y z
N MET A 1 11.42 -14.79 -4.96
CA MET A 1 10.50 -13.89 -4.23
C MET A 1 9.62 -14.70 -3.29
N SER A 2 9.43 -14.23 -2.06
CA SER A 2 8.42 -14.77 -1.13
C SER A 2 7.00 -14.48 -1.62
N LYS A 3 6.00 -15.22 -1.14
CA LYS A 3 4.58 -14.93 -1.42
C LYS A 3 4.20 -13.51 -1.01
N LYS A 4 4.65 -13.09 0.18
CA LYS A 4 4.53 -11.73 0.71
C LYS A 4 5.04 -10.66 -0.27
N MET A 5 6.25 -10.85 -0.82
CA MET A 5 6.82 -9.91 -1.80
C MET A 5 6.02 -9.84 -3.10
N LYS A 6 5.56 -10.99 -3.62
CA LYS A 6 4.74 -11.03 -4.84
C LYS A 6 3.41 -10.30 -4.64
N PHE A 7 2.77 -10.52 -3.49
CA PHE A 7 1.53 -9.85 -3.15
C PHE A 7 1.73 -8.36 -2.97
N PHE A 8 2.82 -7.93 -2.31
CA PHE A 8 3.10 -6.51 -2.15
C PHE A 8 3.27 -5.79 -3.50
N VAL A 9 3.99 -6.38 -4.45
CA VAL A 9 4.12 -5.82 -5.81
C VAL A 9 2.75 -5.74 -6.49
N TYR A 10 1.94 -6.80 -6.39
CA TYR A 10 0.58 -6.82 -6.93
C TYR A 10 -0.33 -5.74 -6.30
N LEU A 11 -0.28 -5.60 -4.98
CA LEU A 11 -1.02 -4.58 -4.22
C LEU A 11 -0.62 -3.17 -4.66
N LEU A 12 0.68 -2.91 -4.78
CA LEU A 12 1.20 -1.63 -5.24
C LEU A 12 0.72 -1.29 -6.65
N GLU A 13 0.80 -2.24 -7.58
CA GLU A 13 0.33 -2.05 -8.97
C GLU A 13 -1.17 -1.77 -9.03
N LYS A 14 -1.97 -2.54 -8.28
CA LYS A 14 -3.43 -2.38 -8.27
C LYS A 14 -3.90 -1.12 -7.57
N TYR A 15 -3.23 -0.72 -6.48
CA TYR A 15 -3.50 0.54 -5.83
C TYR A 15 -3.11 1.73 -6.72
N ALA A 16 -1.98 1.65 -7.43
CA ALA A 16 -1.59 2.68 -8.40
C ALA A 16 -2.60 2.81 -9.55
N GLU A 17 -3.07 1.68 -10.10
CA GLU A 17 -4.14 1.65 -11.09
C GLU A 17 -5.43 2.30 -10.56
N TRP A 18 -5.81 1.99 -9.31
CA TRP A 18 -6.98 2.58 -8.66
C TRP A 18 -6.86 4.10 -8.45
N LYS A 19 -5.67 4.60 -8.09
CA LYS A 19 -5.37 6.04 -7.98
C LYS A 19 -5.19 6.74 -9.32
N ASN A 20 -5.22 5.99 -10.43
CA ASN A 20 -4.86 6.47 -11.77
C ASN A 20 -3.45 7.10 -11.80
N GLU A 21 -2.51 6.46 -11.11
CA GLU A 21 -1.12 6.90 -10.97
C GLU A 21 -0.15 5.73 -11.24
N ASN A 22 1.16 6.00 -11.28
CA ASN A 22 2.15 4.95 -11.50
C ASN A 22 2.68 4.39 -10.17
N ALA A 23 2.98 3.10 -10.15
CA ALA A 23 3.47 2.38 -8.96
C ALA A 23 4.75 2.99 -8.38
N LYS A 24 5.62 3.58 -9.20
CA LYS A 24 6.86 4.21 -8.75
C LYS A 24 6.57 5.45 -7.89
N ASN A 25 5.69 6.34 -8.34
CA ASN A 25 5.28 7.55 -7.62
C ASN A 25 4.59 7.19 -6.30
N ILE A 26 3.72 6.17 -6.32
CA ILE A 26 3.06 5.67 -5.12
C ILE A 26 4.10 5.16 -4.11
N LEU A 27 5.06 4.33 -4.57
CA LEU A 27 6.09 3.81 -3.69
C LEU A 27 6.96 4.94 -3.11
N GLU A 28 7.35 5.91 -3.92
CA GLU A 28 8.07 7.11 -3.45
C GLU A 28 7.26 7.90 -2.41
N LYS A 29 5.93 7.98 -2.55
CA LYS A 29 5.05 8.61 -1.56
C LYS A 29 5.04 7.81 -0.26
N TRP A 30 4.85 6.50 -0.33
CA TRP A 30 4.84 5.63 0.85
C TRP A 30 6.18 5.64 1.60
N ASP A 31 7.29 5.68 0.86
CA ASP A 31 8.63 5.76 1.44
C ASP A 31 8.85 7.10 2.15
N LYS A 32 8.39 8.22 1.56
CA LYS A 32 8.45 9.54 2.21
C LYS A 32 7.63 9.62 3.50
N LEU A 33 6.46 8.99 3.51
CA LEU A 33 5.58 8.92 4.69
C LEU A 33 6.00 7.85 5.71
N LEU A 34 7.05 7.08 5.41
CA LEU A 34 7.54 5.96 6.23
C LEU A 34 6.42 4.94 6.54
N VAL A 35 5.56 4.65 5.56
CA VAL A 35 4.44 3.69 5.68
C VAL A 35 4.65 2.38 4.92
N THR A 36 5.65 2.32 4.03
CA THR A 36 5.92 1.15 3.19
C THR A 36 6.06 -0.15 3.99
N GLU A 37 6.82 -0.13 5.09
CA GLU A 37 7.01 -1.30 5.95
C GLU A 37 5.70 -1.73 6.64
N LYS A 38 4.92 -0.75 7.13
CA LYS A 38 3.60 -1.01 7.72
C LYS A 38 2.68 -1.71 6.71
N ILE A 39 2.58 -1.18 5.48
CA ILE A 39 1.75 -1.76 4.41
C ILE A 39 2.26 -3.15 4.04
N PHE A 40 3.58 -3.35 3.96
CA PHE A 40 4.18 -4.65 3.68
C PHE A 40 3.82 -5.69 4.74
N ASP A 41 3.79 -5.30 6.02
CA ASP A 41 3.49 -6.19 7.15
C ASP A 41 2.02 -6.58 7.27
N MET A 42 1.11 -5.82 6.68
CA MET A 42 -0.32 -6.14 6.62
C MET A 42 -0.69 -7.30 5.68
N TYR A 43 0.31 -7.97 5.08
CA TYR A 43 0.14 -9.09 4.16
C TYR A 43 -0.86 -10.14 4.65
N GLU A 44 -0.77 -10.58 5.91
CA GLU A 44 -1.63 -11.63 6.45
C GLU A 44 -3.12 -11.26 6.43
N MET A 45 -3.44 -9.96 6.55
CA MET A 45 -4.81 -9.46 6.46
C MET A 45 -5.24 -9.26 5.00
N TYR A 46 -4.43 -8.54 4.23
CA TYR A 46 -4.80 -8.14 2.87
C TYR A 46 -4.88 -9.31 1.87
N HIS A 47 -4.16 -10.41 2.10
CA HIS A 47 -4.17 -11.52 1.15
C HIS A 47 -5.41 -12.44 1.25
N ILE A 48 -6.27 -12.24 2.26
CA ILE A 48 -7.47 -13.04 2.51
C ILE A 48 -8.74 -12.26 2.16
N GLU A 49 -8.69 -10.93 2.22
CA GLU A 49 -9.83 -10.04 1.96
C GLU A 49 -9.90 -9.56 0.49
N ALA A 50 -10.94 -8.80 0.20
CA ALA A 50 -11.01 -8.03 -1.05
C ALA A 50 -9.88 -6.99 -1.07
N ILE A 51 -9.24 -6.81 -2.23
CA ILE A 51 -8.10 -5.92 -2.36
C ILE A 51 -8.49 -4.46 -2.13
N GLU A 52 -9.75 -4.11 -2.41
CA GLU A 52 -10.33 -2.79 -2.19
C GLU A 52 -10.29 -2.39 -0.70
N ASN A 53 -10.46 -3.34 0.23
CA ASN A 53 -10.31 -3.09 1.66
C ASN A 53 -8.90 -2.61 2.00
N ALA A 54 -7.88 -3.20 1.36
CA ALA A 54 -6.50 -2.79 1.54
C ALA A 54 -6.26 -1.37 1.00
N PHE A 55 -6.96 -0.95 -0.07
CA PHE A 55 -6.84 0.41 -0.59
C PHE A 55 -7.37 1.45 0.39
N GLU A 56 -8.53 1.18 0.98
CA GLU A 56 -9.14 2.07 1.98
C GLU A 56 -8.25 2.20 3.23
N ASP A 57 -7.69 1.09 3.74
CA ASP A 57 -6.77 1.12 4.88
C ASP A 57 -5.48 1.89 4.54
N ILE A 58 -4.92 1.69 3.35
CA ILE A 58 -3.73 2.45 2.89
C ILE A 58 -4.02 3.96 2.82
N GLU A 59 -5.19 4.38 2.34
CA GLU A 59 -5.58 5.80 2.34
C GLU A 59 -5.63 6.37 3.76
N GLN A 60 -6.22 5.62 4.71
CA GLN A 60 -6.29 6.03 6.11
C GLN A 60 -4.88 6.16 6.71
N ILE A 61 -4.02 5.17 6.50
CA ILE A 61 -2.62 5.17 6.95
C ILE A 61 -1.86 6.38 6.39
N CYS A 62 -2.04 6.69 5.10
CA CYS A 62 -1.39 7.84 4.48
C CYS A 62 -1.92 9.16 5.05
N ALA A 63 -3.23 9.31 5.18
CA ALA A 63 -3.86 10.52 5.72
C ALA A 63 -3.47 10.78 7.18
N GLU A 64 -3.39 9.74 8.01
CA GLU A 64 -2.90 9.84 9.40
C GLU A 64 -1.47 10.39 9.45
N LYS A 65 -0.59 9.91 8.57
CA LYS A 65 0.80 10.36 8.50
C LYS A 65 0.92 11.78 7.97
N GLU A 66 0.17 12.12 6.94
CA GLU A 66 0.13 13.48 6.38
C GLU A 66 -0.40 14.51 7.39
N ALA A 67 -1.23 14.10 8.36
CA ALA A 67 -1.74 14.98 9.42
C ALA A 67 -0.77 15.16 10.61
N LEU A 68 0.28 14.32 10.70
CA LEU A 68 1.28 14.35 11.77
C LEU A 68 2.55 15.14 11.41
N ASP A 69 2.77 15.42 10.12
CA ASP A 69 3.86 16.25 9.57
C ASP A 69 3.45 17.74 9.44
#